data_AF-A0A9X2DY13-F1
#
_entry.id   AF-A0A9X2DY13-F1
#
_cell.length_a   1.000
_cell.length_b   1.000
_cell.length_c   1.000
_cell.angle_alpha   90.00
_cell.angle_beta   90.00
_cell.angle_gamma   90.00
#
_symmetry.space_group_name_H-M   'P 1'
#
loop_
_entity.id
_entity.type
_entity.pdbx_description
1 polymer ?
#
loop_
_entity_poly.entity_id
_entity_poly.type
_entity_poly.pdbx_seq_one_letter_code
_entity_poly.pdbx_strand_id
1 'polypeptide(L)'
;MASAQQLVSVGGRRLKLTNLDKLVYPEAGYTKADVLAYYASVADALLPHLARRPVTRKRWVDGVGTAEQPGEVFFEKTLPSSAPYWLSRTRLAHSSRDVEYPLVDDVAGLTWLAQQAALELHVPQWRVGSGGERRPPDRLVLDLDPGEGAGLGECAEVAFLARDLLEGMGLEPYPVTSGSKGLHLYCPLDASASSDQISAVAHELAKALEADHRDLVVSDMKKSLREGKVLVDWSQNNAAKTTIAPYSLRGRLRPFAAAPRTWEEIGAEGLRHLAPEEVVERLRESGDLLRPLLAAREAGLEPTPERLAGFAATDASADRLAAYRSMRDAAKTPEPVPEPGAGASSSGDSFVIQEHHARRLHYDFRLEHDGVLVSWAVPKGPPLEGDPNRLAVQTEDHPLEYATFEGTIPAGEYGGGEVRIWDEGTFALEKWREGEEVIAVLTGRPDGGLGGEPRRYALLHT
;
A
#
# COMPACT_ATOMS: atom_id res chain seq x y z
N MET A 1 1.34 28.73 -37.97
CA MET A 1 1.45 27.52 -38.82
C MET A 1 0.37 26.56 -38.39
N ALA A 2 -0.43 26.00 -39.31
CA ALA A 2 -1.45 25.01 -38.95
C ALA A 2 -0.76 23.82 -38.26
N SER A 3 -1.18 23.45 -37.06
CA SER A 3 -0.59 22.29 -36.38
C SER A 3 -0.75 21.07 -37.27
N ALA A 4 0.34 20.38 -37.61
CA ALA A 4 0.24 19.09 -38.27
C ALA A 4 -0.63 18.16 -37.42
N GLN A 5 -1.73 17.70 -38.01
CA GLN A 5 -2.64 16.74 -37.38
C GLN A 5 -2.33 15.37 -37.98
N GLN A 6 -2.14 14.37 -37.13
CA GLN A 6 -1.86 13.01 -37.56
C GLN A 6 -2.97 12.10 -37.03
N LEU A 7 -3.54 11.30 -37.93
CA LEU A 7 -4.44 10.21 -37.55
C LEU A 7 -3.62 8.95 -37.43
N VAL A 8 -3.64 8.32 -36.26
CA VAL A 8 -2.88 7.11 -35.94
C VAL A 8 -3.83 6.00 -35.48
N SER A 9 -3.42 4.75 -35.67
CA SER A 9 -4.09 3.58 -35.11
C SER A 9 -3.26 3.06 -33.94
N VAL A 10 -3.84 3.02 -32.74
CA VAL A 10 -3.19 2.56 -31.50
C VAL A 10 -4.12 1.58 -30.83
N GLY A 11 -3.67 0.36 -30.56
CA GLY A 11 -4.51 -0.69 -29.95
C GLY A 11 -5.82 -0.95 -30.70
N GLY A 12 -5.81 -0.84 -32.03
CA GLY A 12 -7.02 -0.97 -32.87
C GLY A 12 -7.96 0.25 -32.86
N ARG A 13 -7.60 1.34 -32.16
CA ARG A 13 -8.40 2.56 -32.07
C ARG A 13 -7.78 3.69 -32.87
N ARG A 14 -8.62 4.47 -33.57
CA ARG A 14 -8.19 5.67 -34.30
C ARG A 14 -8.11 6.87 -33.36
N LEU A 15 -6.94 7.50 -33.31
CA LEU A 15 -6.65 8.68 -32.49
C LEU A 15 -6.14 9.82 -33.36
N LYS A 16 -6.47 11.05 -32.96
CA LYS A 16 -5.97 12.28 -33.57
C LYS A 16 -4.91 12.88 -32.67
N LEU A 17 -3.66 12.87 -33.15
CA LEU A 17 -2.53 13.50 -32.50
C LEU A 17 -2.28 14.88 -33.11
N THR A 18 -1.90 15.84 -32.26
CA THR A 18 -1.66 17.24 -32.68
C THR A 18 -0.54 17.84 -31.86
N ASN A 19 0.16 18.82 -32.46
CA ASN A 19 1.23 19.58 -31.81
C ASN A 19 2.37 18.69 -31.30
N LEU A 20 2.80 17.72 -32.12
CA LEU A 20 3.81 16.74 -31.71
C LEU A 20 5.16 17.39 -31.38
N ASP A 21 5.57 18.39 -32.15
CA ASP A 21 6.82 19.13 -31.94
C ASP A 21 6.74 20.16 -30.80
N LYS A 22 5.59 20.27 -30.13
CA LYS A 22 5.42 21.22 -29.01
C LYS A 22 6.32 20.81 -27.87
N LEU A 23 7.18 21.72 -27.43
CA LEU A 23 7.96 21.58 -26.21
C LEU A 23 7.02 21.53 -25.01
N VAL A 24 6.99 20.38 -24.35
CA VAL A 24 6.27 20.17 -23.09
C VAL A 24 7.20 20.46 -21.92
N TYR A 25 8.49 20.10 -22.02
CA TYR A 25 9.54 20.47 -21.08
C TYR A 25 10.62 21.28 -21.80
N PRO A 26 10.49 22.61 -21.87
CA PRO A 26 11.39 23.47 -22.64
C PRO A 26 12.87 23.31 -22.27
N GLU A 27 13.20 23.26 -20.98
CA GLU A 27 14.60 23.15 -20.51
C GLU A 27 15.25 21.81 -20.87
N ALA A 28 14.45 20.76 -21.04
CA ALA A 28 14.92 19.44 -21.45
C ALA A 28 14.83 19.21 -22.96
N GLY A 29 14.26 20.16 -23.73
CA GLY A 29 13.94 19.95 -25.14
C GLY A 29 12.88 18.86 -25.38
N TYR A 30 12.14 18.45 -24.34
CA TYR A 30 11.24 17.29 -24.40
C TYR A 30 9.90 17.69 -25.00
N THR A 31 9.53 17.05 -26.11
CA THR A 31 8.34 17.38 -26.89
C THR A 31 7.13 16.54 -26.47
N LYS A 32 5.97 16.89 -27.03
CA LYS A 32 4.76 16.08 -26.87
C LYS A 32 4.90 14.71 -27.53
N ALA A 33 5.64 14.61 -28.64
CA ALA A 33 5.97 13.33 -29.26
C ALA A 33 6.76 12.45 -28.29
N ASP A 34 7.72 13.01 -27.55
CA ASP A 34 8.53 12.28 -26.57
C ASP A 34 7.69 11.82 -25.37
N VAL A 35 6.72 12.62 -24.92
CA VAL A 35 5.75 12.20 -23.88
C VAL A 35 4.92 11.01 -24.36
N LEU A 36 4.43 11.05 -25.60
CA LEU A 36 3.68 9.94 -26.20
C LEU A 36 4.54 8.68 -26.34
N ALA A 37 5.78 8.83 -26.82
CA ALA A 37 6.73 7.74 -26.99
C ALA A 37 7.11 7.08 -25.64
N TYR A 38 7.35 7.88 -24.60
CA TYR A 38 7.59 7.37 -23.26
C TYR A 38 6.42 6.55 -22.73
N TYR A 39 5.20 7.12 -22.76
CA TYR A 39 4.02 6.42 -22.27
C TYR A 39 3.72 5.14 -23.06
N ALA A 40 3.97 5.13 -24.37
CA ALA A 40 3.89 3.91 -25.17
C ALA A 40 4.94 2.86 -24.74
N SER A 41 6.16 3.29 -24.43
CA SER A 41 7.28 2.42 -24.04
C SER A 41 7.10 1.78 -22.66
N VAL A 42 6.43 2.46 -21.73
CA VAL A 42 6.15 1.93 -20.38
C VAL A 42 4.74 1.35 -20.23
N ALA A 43 3.94 1.32 -21.31
CA ALA A 43 2.52 0.98 -21.24
C ALA A 43 2.27 -0.39 -20.59
N ASP A 44 3.03 -1.41 -20.97
CA ASP A 44 2.86 -2.78 -20.48
C ASP A 44 3.09 -2.91 -18.97
N ALA A 45 4.00 -2.09 -18.41
CA ALA A 45 4.23 -2.03 -16.97
C ALA A 45 3.24 -1.11 -16.27
N LEU A 46 2.96 0.08 -16.83
CA LEU A 46 2.13 1.11 -16.21
C LEU A 46 0.64 0.73 -16.16
N LEU A 47 0.09 0.15 -17.22
CA LEU A 47 -1.35 -0.13 -17.33
C LEU A 47 -1.88 -1.05 -16.23
N PRO A 48 -1.21 -2.16 -15.86
CA PRO A 48 -1.59 -2.97 -14.72
C PRO A 48 -1.73 -2.19 -13.40
N HIS A 49 -0.91 -1.16 -13.18
CA HIS A 49 -0.94 -0.30 -11.98
C HIS A 49 -2.06 0.75 -12.01
N LEU A 50 -2.61 1.06 -13.21
CA LEU A 50 -3.80 1.90 -13.41
C LEU A 50 -5.10 1.10 -13.46
N ALA A 51 -5.03 -0.20 -13.72
CA ALA A 51 -6.18 -1.02 -14.08
C ALA A 51 -7.31 -0.91 -13.05
N ARG A 52 -8.51 -0.51 -13.52
CA ARG A 52 -9.70 -0.29 -12.69
C ARG A 52 -9.55 0.75 -11.58
N ARG A 53 -8.58 1.66 -11.66
CA ARG A 53 -8.46 2.80 -10.76
C ARG A 53 -8.99 4.06 -11.46
N PRO A 54 -9.86 4.87 -10.81
CA PRO A 54 -10.30 6.14 -11.38
C PRO A 54 -9.12 7.11 -11.49
N VAL A 55 -8.74 7.48 -12.73
CA VAL A 55 -7.55 8.30 -12.98
C VAL A 55 -7.87 9.79 -12.90
N THR A 56 -7.26 10.48 -11.94
CA THR A 56 -7.19 11.94 -11.90
C THR A 56 -6.01 12.40 -12.75
N ARG A 57 -6.26 13.32 -13.69
CA ARG A 57 -5.21 13.83 -14.57
C ARG A 57 -4.73 15.19 -14.07
N LYS A 58 -3.43 15.42 -14.10
CA LYS A 58 -2.87 16.76 -13.96
C LYS A 58 -2.27 17.19 -15.30
N ARG A 59 -2.74 18.32 -15.81
CA ARG A 59 -2.56 18.70 -17.21
C ARG A 59 -1.80 20.02 -17.34
N TRP A 60 -0.84 20.03 -18.26
CA TRP A 60 -0.08 21.21 -18.69
C TRP A 60 -0.27 21.39 -20.19
N VAL A 61 -1.38 22.03 -20.57
CA VAL A 61 -1.76 22.16 -21.98
C VAL A 61 -0.67 22.85 -22.79
N ASP A 62 0.03 23.81 -22.17
CA ASP A 62 1.12 24.59 -22.77
C ASP A 62 2.53 24.16 -22.36
N GLY A 63 2.66 23.01 -21.69
CA GLY A 63 3.92 22.54 -21.14
C GLY A 63 4.19 23.10 -19.75
N VAL A 64 5.26 22.62 -19.12
CA VAL A 64 5.61 22.98 -17.73
C VAL A 64 6.22 24.37 -17.58
N GLY A 65 6.60 25.03 -18.68
CA GLY A 65 7.27 26.32 -18.68
C GLY A 65 8.75 26.23 -18.27
N THR A 66 9.29 27.33 -17.76
CA THR A 66 10.66 27.43 -17.19
C THR A 66 10.59 27.83 -15.72
N ALA A 67 11.74 27.87 -15.04
CA ALA A 67 11.82 28.38 -13.67
C ALA A 67 11.26 29.80 -13.51
N GLU A 68 11.49 30.68 -14.49
CA GLU A 68 11.06 32.07 -14.47
C GLU A 68 9.60 32.25 -14.94
N GLN A 69 9.14 31.36 -15.82
CA GLN A 69 7.80 31.40 -16.41
C GLN A 69 7.14 30.02 -16.30
N PRO A 70 6.63 29.63 -15.11
CA PRO A 70 5.99 28.34 -14.92
C PRO A 70 4.71 28.25 -15.75
N GLY A 71 4.51 27.09 -16.38
CA GLY A 71 3.33 26.82 -17.20
C GLY A 71 2.05 26.63 -16.37
N GLU A 72 0.90 26.95 -16.96
CA GLU A 72 -0.40 26.74 -16.32
C GLU A 72 -0.70 25.26 -16.13
N VAL A 73 -1.26 24.94 -14.97
CA VAL A 73 -1.61 23.58 -14.58
C VAL A 73 -2.99 23.50 -13.95
N PHE A 74 -3.70 22.42 -14.24
CA PHE A 74 -4.94 22.10 -13.54
C PHE A 74 -5.12 20.61 -13.34
N PHE A 75 -5.86 20.27 -12.29
CA PHE A 75 -6.33 18.92 -12.04
C PHE A 75 -7.68 18.70 -12.71
N GLU A 76 -7.85 17.55 -13.34
CA GLU A 76 -9.07 17.17 -14.03
C GLU A 76 -9.49 15.77 -13.60
N LYS A 77 -10.60 15.72 -12.87
CA LYS A 77 -11.23 14.47 -12.39
C LYS A 77 -12.32 14.01 -13.35
N THR A 78 -13.22 14.92 -13.70
CA THR A 78 -14.33 14.64 -14.63
C THR A 78 -13.83 14.44 -16.05
N LEU A 79 -14.30 13.41 -16.75
CA LEU A 79 -14.10 13.27 -18.18
C LEU A 79 -14.84 14.38 -18.94
N PRO A 80 -14.20 15.05 -19.92
CA PRO A 80 -14.91 16.00 -20.77
C PRO A 80 -15.92 15.27 -21.66
N SER A 81 -16.98 15.96 -22.08
CA SER A 81 -17.98 15.41 -23.03
C SER A 81 -17.37 15.04 -24.39
N SER A 82 -16.21 15.60 -24.73
CA SER A 82 -15.43 15.28 -25.92
C SER A 82 -14.55 14.03 -25.78
N ALA A 83 -14.55 13.37 -24.60
CA ALA A 83 -13.81 12.13 -24.40
C ALA A 83 -14.31 11.02 -25.35
N PRO A 84 -13.42 10.19 -25.92
CA PRO A 84 -13.81 9.13 -26.83
C PRO A 84 -14.83 8.17 -26.20
N TYR A 85 -15.84 7.77 -26.97
CA TYR A 85 -16.91 6.87 -26.49
C TYR A 85 -16.36 5.51 -26.01
N TRP A 86 -15.26 5.05 -26.61
CA TRP A 86 -14.62 3.77 -26.29
C TRP A 86 -13.76 3.82 -25.02
N LEU A 87 -13.54 5.00 -24.44
CA LEU A 87 -12.77 5.14 -23.21
C LEU A 87 -13.62 4.65 -22.03
N SER A 88 -13.14 3.60 -21.37
CA SER A 88 -13.74 3.08 -20.14
C SER A 88 -13.88 4.17 -19.10
N ARG A 89 -14.97 4.12 -18.33
CA ARG A 89 -15.30 5.13 -17.34
C ARG A 89 -16.03 4.54 -16.15
N THR A 90 -15.92 5.21 -15.01
CA THR A 90 -16.71 4.91 -13.81
C THR A 90 -17.30 6.20 -13.25
N ARG A 91 -18.51 6.12 -12.70
CA ARG A 91 -19.16 7.24 -12.02
C ARG A 91 -19.04 7.03 -10.52
N LEU A 92 -18.51 8.03 -9.83
CA LEU A 92 -18.35 8.02 -8.39
C LEU A 92 -19.11 9.18 -7.77
N ALA A 93 -19.92 8.87 -6.76
CA ALA A 93 -20.58 9.88 -5.95
C ALA A 93 -19.55 10.57 -5.04
N HIS A 94 -19.48 11.89 -5.13
CA HIS A 94 -18.78 12.73 -4.16
C HIS A 94 -19.81 13.58 -3.40
N SER A 95 -19.39 14.19 -2.29
CA SER A 95 -20.26 14.98 -1.41
C SER A 95 -21.04 16.10 -2.13
N SER A 96 -20.49 16.66 -3.21
CA SER A 96 -21.10 17.78 -3.94
C SER A 96 -21.70 17.40 -5.30
N ARG A 97 -21.18 16.36 -5.96
CA ARG A 97 -21.64 15.91 -7.28
C ARG A 97 -21.09 14.54 -7.64
N ASP A 98 -21.76 13.90 -8.58
CA ASP A 98 -21.19 12.76 -9.28
C ASP A 98 -20.06 13.18 -10.21
N VAL A 99 -18.99 12.38 -10.21
CA VAL A 99 -17.84 12.60 -11.08
C VAL A 99 -17.60 11.34 -11.90
N GLU A 100 -17.53 11.53 -13.22
CA GLU A 100 -17.19 10.47 -14.16
C GLU A 100 -15.67 10.48 -14.41
N TYR A 101 -14.98 9.43 -14.00
CA TYR A 101 -13.54 9.27 -14.16
C TYR A 101 -13.21 8.33 -15.32
N PRO A 102 -12.08 8.53 -16.01
CA PRO A 102 -11.54 7.53 -16.91
C PRO A 102 -11.01 6.33 -16.12
N LEU A 103 -11.25 5.14 -16.69
CA LEU A 103 -10.47 3.94 -16.42
C LEU A 103 -9.55 3.73 -17.62
N VAL A 104 -8.26 3.55 -17.36
CA VAL A 104 -7.24 3.48 -18.41
C VAL A 104 -6.76 2.04 -18.50
N ASP A 105 -7.41 1.27 -19.36
CA ASP A 105 -7.23 -0.18 -19.43
C ASP A 105 -6.32 -0.61 -20.59
N ASP A 106 -5.92 0.31 -21.47
CA ASP A 106 -5.11 0.01 -22.66
C ASP A 106 -4.26 1.18 -23.15
N VAL A 107 -3.34 0.87 -24.07
CA VAL A 107 -2.39 1.82 -24.67
C VAL A 107 -3.09 2.93 -25.45
N ALA A 108 -4.30 2.71 -25.98
CA ALA A 108 -5.05 3.74 -26.69
C ALA A 108 -5.62 4.80 -25.73
N GLY A 109 -6.14 4.37 -24.58
CA GLY A 109 -6.57 5.25 -23.50
C GLY A 109 -5.41 6.06 -22.94
N LEU A 110 -4.27 5.41 -22.70
CA LEU A 110 -3.05 6.08 -22.22
C LEU A 110 -2.54 7.12 -23.23
N THR A 111 -2.49 6.75 -24.52
CA THR A 111 -2.12 7.64 -25.62
C THR A 111 -3.06 8.86 -25.69
N TRP A 112 -4.37 8.64 -25.51
CA TRP A 112 -5.33 9.74 -25.48
C TRP A 112 -5.08 10.71 -24.33
N LEU A 113 -4.79 10.20 -23.12
CA LEU A 113 -4.43 11.06 -21.98
C LEU A 113 -3.16 11.88 -22.24
N ALA A 114 -2.11 11.26 -22.76
CA ALA A 114 -0.88 11.95 -23.15
C ALA A 114 -1.16 13.03 -24.22
N GLN A 115 -2.01 12.74 -25.21
CA GLN A 115 -2.45 13.71 -26.21
C GLN A 115 -3.23 14.90 -25.60
N GLN A 116 -3.94 14.69 -24.49
CA GLN A 116 -4.61 15.74 -23.70
C GLN A 116 -3.65 16.51 -22.78
N ALA A 117 -2.34 16.27 -22.88
CA ALA A 117 -1.29 16.84 -22.05
C ALA A 117 -1.43 16.49 -20.55
N ALA A 118 -2.00 15.32 -20.24
CA ALA A 118 -1.99 14.76 -18.90
C ALA A 118 -0.60 14.19 -18.61
N LEU A 119 0.29 15.03 -18.06
CA LEU A 119 1.65 14.62 -17.72
C LEU A 119 1.67 13.72 -16.49
N GLU A 120 0.84 14.03 -15.49
CA GLU A 120 0.74 13.23 -14.28
C GLU A 120 -0.60 12.47 -14.23
N LEU A 121 -0.52 11.18 -13.91
CA LEU A 121 -1.64 10.28 -13.71
C LEU A 121 -1.70 9.91 -12.23
N HIS A 122 -2.78 10.28 -11.56
CA HIS A 122 -2.97 10.07 -10.13
C HIS A 122 -4.10 9.08 -9.89
N VAL A 123 -3.87 8.09 -9.03
CA VAL A 123 -4.81 7.00 -8.74
C VAL A 123 -4.94 6.76 -7.23
N PRO A 124 -6.12 6.33 -6.75
CA PRO A 124 -6.26 5.87 -5.37
C PRO A 124 -5.62 4.50 -5.15
N GLN A 125 -5.55 4.08 -3.88
CA GLN A 125 -5.05 2.74 -3.52
C GLN A 125 -6.12 1.63 -3.65
N TRP A 126 -7.36 2.01 -3.96
CA TRP A 126 -8.47 1.10 -4.22
C TRP A 126 -8.83 1.05 -5.71
N ARG A 127 -9.69 0.08 -6.07
CA ARG A 127 -10.19 -0.16 -7.44
C ARG A 127 -11.72 -0.13 -7.51
N VAL A 128 -12.25 0.02 -8.70
CA VAL A 128 -13.69 -0.18 -8.95
C VAL A 128 -13.96 -1.59 -9.45
N GLY A 129 -14.94 -2.26 -8.85
CA GLY A 129 -15.47 -3.52 -9.34
C GLY A 129 -16.32 -3.33 -10.60
N SER A 130 -16.81 -4.41 -11.20
CA SER A 130 -17.48 -4.38 -12.52
C SER A 130 -18.72 -3.48 -12.55
N GLY A 131 -19.44 -3.36 -11.43
CA GLY A 131 -20.61 -2.48 -11.27
C GLY A 131 -20.26 -1.00 -10.99
N GLY A 132 -18.98 -0.65 -10.90
CA GLY A 132 -18.52 0.71 -10.60
C GLY A 132 -18.39 1.01 -9.10
N GLU A 133 -18.72 0.04 -8.24
CA GLU A 133 -18.58 0.14 -6.78
C GLU A 133 -17.11 0.19 -6.36
N ARG A 134 -16.83 0.99 -5.34
CA ARG A 134 -15.51 1.05 -4.71
C ARG A 134 -15.24 -0.27 -3.98
N ARG A 135 -14.10 -0.89 -4.27
CA ARG A 135 -13.60 -2.05 -3.55
C ARG A 135 -12.62 -1.61 -2.45
N PRO A 136 -12.34 -2.47 -1.45
CA PRO A 136 -11.23 -2.25 -0.53
C PRO A 136 -9.90 -2.00 -1.27
N PRO A 137 -8.95 -1.25 -0.66
CA PRO A 137 -7.62 -1.06 -1.21
C PRO A 137 -6.88 -2.40 -1.38
N ASP A 138 -6.21 -2.55 -2.52
CA ASP A 138 -5.35 -3.69 -2.85
C ASP A 138 -3.87 -3.38 -2.67
N ARG A 139 -3.56 -2.18 -2.15
CA ARG A 139 -2.22 -1.77 -1.74
C ARG A 139 -2.27 -0.71 -0.66
N LEU A 140 -1.23 -0.66 0.16
CA LEU A 140 -0.90 0.44 1.06
C LEU A 140 0.16 1.32 0.40
N VAL A 141 0.18 2.62 0.72
CA VAL A 141 1.26 3.52 0.34
C VAL A 141 1.75 4.36 1.52
N LEU A 142 3.07 4.52 1.67
CA LEU A 142 3.66 5.58 2.48
C LEU A 142 4.36 6.57 1.53
N ASP A 143 3.98 7.83 1.57
CA ASP A 143 4.62 8.90 0.80
C ASP A 143 5.63 9.62 1.69
N LEU A 144 6.92 9.46 1.39
CA LEU A 144 8.02 10.04 2.14
C LEU A 144 8.38 11.38 1.50
N ASP A 145 7.89 12.48 2.06
CA ASP A 145 8.05 13.84 1.52
C ASP A 145 9.08 14.64 2.35
N PRO A 146 10.25 14.98 1.79
CA PRO A 146 11.28 15.69 2.53
C PRO A 146 10.87 17.16 2.73
N GLY A 147 10.95 17.62 3.97
CA GLY A 147 10.80 19.02 4.33
C GLY A 147 11.99 19.87 3.89
N GLU A 148 11.94 21.17 4.22
CA GLU A 148 13.05 22.07 3.93
C GLU A 148 14.31 21.63 4.67
N GLY A 149 15.44 21.53 3.98
CA GLY A 149 16.71 21.04 4.55
C GLY A 149 16.89 19.51 4.49
N ALA A 150 15.83 18.74 4.25
CA ALA A 150 15.91 17.32 3.94
C ALA A 150 15.79 17.08 2.42
N GLY A 151 16.27 15.93 1.96
CA GLY A 151 16.25 15.52 0.57
C GLY A 151 16.01 14.03 0.40
N LEU A 152 16.35 13.54 -0.79
CA LEU A 152 16.10 12.15 -1.17
C LEU A 152 16.94 11.14 -0.37
N GLY A 153 18.10 11.56 0.16
CA GLY A 153 18.94 10.75 1.04
C GLY A 153 18.25 10.47 2.38
N GLU A 154 17.73 11.50 3.03
CA GLU A 154 16.94 11.34 4.26
C GLU A 154 15.68 10.51 4.00
N CYS A 155 15.02 10.70 2.85
CA CYS A 155 13.91 9.83 2.46
C CYS A 155 14.32 8.36 2.33
N ALA A 156 15.52 8.07 1.81
CA ALA A 156 16.03 6.71 1.70
C ALA A 156 16.31 6.10 3.09
N GLU A 157 16.88 6.86 4.01
CA GLU A 157 17.06 6.42 5.40
C GLU A 157 15.72 6.07 6.06
N VAL A 158 14.74 6.96 5.97
CA VAL A 158 13.38 6.71 6.47
C VAL A 158 12.72 5.54 5.76
N ALA A 159 13.01 5.32 4.48
CA ALA A 159 12.49 4.19 3.73
C ALA A 159 12.96 2.84 4.28
N PHE A 160 14.24 2.73 4.70
CA PHE A 160 14.75 1.53 5.35
C PHE A 160 14.13 1.32 6.74
N LEU A 161 13.96 2.38 7.52
CA LEU A 161 13.28 2.30 8.82
C LEU A 161 11.82 1.84 8.67
N ALA A 162 11.10 2.39 7.70
CA ALA A 162 9.74 2.00 7.38
C ALA A 162 9.66 0.56 6.86
N ARG A 163 10.63 0.15 6.02
CA ARG A 163 10.73 -1.22 5.54
C ARG A 163 10.81 -2.21 6.68
N ASP A 164 11.64 -1.93 7.68
CA ASP A 164 11.86 -2.82 8.81
C ASP A 164 10.57 -3.09 9.60
N LEU A 165 9.76 -2.05 9.80
CA LEU A 165 8.44 -2.17 10.44
C LEU A 165 7.44 -2.91 9.55
N LEU A 166 7.38 -2.58 8.25
CA LEU A 166 6.45 -3.19 7.30
C LEU A 166 6.72 -4.70 7.14
N GLU A 167 7.99 -5.09 6.98
CA GLU A 167 8.38 -6.50 6.91
C GLU A 167 8.04 -7.26 8.20
N GLY A 168 8.18 -6.61 9.36
CA GLY A 168 7.76 -7.17 10.66
C GLY A 168 6.25 -7.39 10.77
N MET A 169 5.46 -6.72 9.94
CA MET A 169 4.00 -6.90 9.80
C MET A 169 3.63 -7.88 8.67
N GLY A 170 4.61 -8.55 8.05
CA GLY A 170 4.39 -9.40 6.87
C GLY A 170 4.10 -8.62 5.58
N LEU A 171 4.28 -7.30 5.57
CA LEU A 171 4.03 -6.44 4.41
C LEU A 171 5.35 -6.16 3.67
N GLU A 172 5.57 -6.83 2.54
CA GLU A 172 6.76 -6.58 1.71
C GLU A 172 6.65 -5.22 0.97
N PRO A 173 7.55 -4.25 1.23
CA PRO A 173 7.48 -2.92 0.64
C PRO A 173 8.32 -2.78 -0.64
N TYR A 174 7.75 -2.09 -1.62
CA TYR A 174 8.35 -1.82 -2.93
C TYR A 174 8.59 -0.32 -3.12
N PRO A 175 9.85 0.13 -3.24
CA PRO A 175 10.17 1.56 -3.31
C PRO A 175 10.04 2.14 -4.72
N VAL A 176 9.52 3.36 -4.80
CA VAL A 176 9.34 4.13 -6.02
C VAL A 176 9.80 5.55 -5.79
N THR A 177 10.90 5.99 -6.42
CA THR A 177 11.26 7.41 -6.38
C THR A 177 10.14 8.23 -7.03
N SER A 178 9.64 9.27 -6.36
CA SER A 178 8.42 9.98 -6.80
C SER A 178 8.60 10.76 -8.12
N GLY A 179 9.84 11.01 -8.54
CA GLY A 179 10.18 11.90 -9.65
C GLY A 179 10.07 13.39 -9.30
N SER A 180 9.89 13.72 -8.01
CA SER A 180 9.71 15.10 -7.55
C SER A 180 10.71 15.49 -6.47
N LYS A 181 10.51 15.06 -5.22
CA LYS A 181 11.40 15.38 -4.10
C LYS A 181 11.71 14.14 -3.28
N GLY A 182 10.67 13.38 -2.95
CA GLY A 182 10.75 12.19 -2.11
C GLY A 182 10.54 10.88 -2.87
N LEU A 183 10.11 9.86 -2.13
CA LEU A 183 9.84 8.52 -2.66
C LEU A 183 8.61 7.90 -1.98
N HIS A 184 7.99 6.92 -2.62
CA HIS A 184 6.86 6.18 -2.10
C HIS A 184 7.27 4.75 -1.78
N LEU A 185 6.68 4.17 -0.74
CA LEU A 185 6.71 2.73 -0.47
C LEU A 185 5.32 2.16 -0.70
N TYR A 186 5.20 1.16 -1.56
CA TYR A 186 3.96 0.43 -1.78
C TYR A 186 4.03 -0.97 -1.18
N CYS A 187 3.00 -1.40 -0.46
CA CYS A 187 2.86 -2.79 -0.01
C CYS A 187 1.60 -3.41 -0.62
N PRO A 188 1.65 -4.67 -1.09
CA PRO A 188 0.44 -5.36 -1.55
C PRO A 188 -0.51 -5.61 -0.38
N LEU A 189 -1.80 -5.55 -0.64
CA LEU A 189 -2.86 -5.96 0.30
C LEU A 189 -3.76 -6.99 -0.37
N ASP A 190 -4.39 -7.83 0.45
CA ASP A 190 -5.35 -8.85 0.02
C ASP A 190 -6.77 -8.30 -0.26
N ALA A 191 -6.95 -6.99 -0.07
CA ALA A 191 -8.23 -6.28 -0.17
C ALA A 191 -9.31 -6.77 0.81
N SER A 192 -8.92 -7.23 2.01
CA SER A 192 -9.83 -7.58 3.10
C SER A 192 -10.27 -6.37 3.94
N ALA A 193 -9.39 -5.39 4.14
CA ALA A 193 -9.63 -4.24 5.01
C ALA A 193 -10.01 -2.95 4.25
N SER A 194 -10.89 -2.15 4.85
CA SER A 194 -11.35 -0.88 4.28
C SER A 194 -10.24 0.18 4.19
N SER A 195 -10.44 1.21 3.35
CA SER A 195 -9.49 2.34 3.26
C SER A 195 -9.30 3.08 4.59
N ASP A 196 -10.31 3.11 5.45
CA ASP A 196 -10.21 3.79 6.74
C ASP A 196 -9.34 2.98 7.72
N GLN A 197 -9.50 1.65 7.75
CA GLN A 197 -8.63 0.74 8.51
C GLN A 197 -7.17 0.82 8.02
N ILE A 198 -6.95 0.72 6.70
CA ILE A 198 -5.60 0.84 6.13
C ILE A 198 -4.98 2.22 6.40
N SER A 199 -5.79 3.29 6.35
CA SER A 199 -5.32 4.63 6.70
C SER A 199 -4.96 4.75 8.18
N ALA A 200 -5.65 4.06 9.09
CA ALA A 200 -5.33 4.03 10.51
C ALA A 200 -4.02 3.28 10.77
N VAL A 201 -3.82 2.12 10.14
CA VAL A 201 -2.56 1.34 10.22
C VAL A 201 -1.38 2.18 9.74
N ALA A 202 -1.51 2.83 8.57
CA ALA A 202 -0.46 3.70 8.04
C ALA A 202 -0.15 4.88 8.97
N HIS A 203 -1.16 5.43 9.64
CA HIS A 203 -0.99 6.53 10.59
C HIS A 203 -0.23 6.09 11.84
N GLU A 204 -0.57 4.94 12.43
CA GLU A 204 0.14 4.43 13.61
C GLU A 204 1.58 4.02 13.27
N LEU A 205 1.83 3.49 12.07
CA LEU A 205 3.19 3.25 11.59
C LEU A 205 3.99 4.56 11.46
N ALA A 206 3.39 5.61 10.89
CA ALA A 206 4.04 6.92 10.79
C ALA A 206 4.36 7.51 12.18
N LYS A 207 3.45 7.36 13.15
CA LYS A 207 3.66 7.80 14.54
C LYS A 207 4.74 6.98 15.25
N ALA A 208 4.81 5.67 15.00
CA ALA A 208 5.85 4.81 15.54
C ALA A 208 7.25 5.22 15.02
N LEU A 209 7.38 5.45 13.70
CA LEU A 209 8.61 5.97 13.11
C LEU A 209 9.00 7.33 13.69
N GLU A 210 8.05 8.26 13.82
CA GLU A 210 8.32 9.56 14.43
C GLU A 210 8.74 9.41 15.89
N ALA A 211 8.12 8.53 16.68
CA ALA A 211 8.45 8.36 18.09
C ALA A 211 9.88 7.87 18.29
N ASP A 212 10.34 6.96 17.43
CA ASP A 212 11.68 6.37 17.49
C ASP A 212 12.76 7.27 16.86
N HIS A 213 12.40 8.07 15.85
CA HIS A 213 13.34 8.85 15.04
C HIS A 213 12.91 10.33 14.92
N ARG A 214 12.63 10.97 16.06
CA ARG A 214 12.07 12.34 16.13
C ARG A 214 12.89 13.40 15.42
N ASP A 215 14.19 13.21 15.26
CA ASP A 215 15.08 14.17 14.59
C ASP A 215 15.03 14.05 13.06
N LEU A 216 14.52 12.94 12.53
CA LEU A 216 14.49 12.63 11.10
C LEU A 216 13.07 12.54 10.54
N VAL A 217 12.10 12.09 11.35
CA VAL A 217 10.73 11.78 10.91
C VAL A 217 9.71 12.71 11.55
N VAL A 218 8.67 13.06 10.79
CA VAL A 218 7.45 13.70 11.29
C VAL A 218 6.22 13.04 10.67
N SER A 219 5.15 12.87 11.44
CA SER A 219 3.87 12.31 10.96
C SER A 219 2.72 13.34 10.94
N ASP A 220 2.86 14.47 11.65
CA ASP A 220 1.91 15.59 11.62
C ASP A 220 2.03 16.39 10.31
N MET A 221 0.90 16.71 9.70
CA MET A 221 0.81 17.42 8.42
C MET A 221 1.24 18.89 8.50
N LYS A 222 1.44 19.48 9.69
CA LYS A 222 1.90 20.86 9.85
C LYS A 222 3.27 21.07 9.21
N LYS A 223 3.34 21.96 8.23
CA LYS A 223 4.60 22.31 7.53
C LYS A 223 5.68 22.85 8.47
N SER A 224 5.31 23.54 9.54
CA SER A 224 6.23 24.10 10.53
C SER A 224 7.04 23.06 11.31
N LEU A 225 6.67 21.78 11.22
CA LEU A 225 7.35 20.69 11.92
C LEU A 225 8.33 19.91 11.02
N ARG A 226 8.44 20.29 9.74
CA ARG A 226 9.16 19.50 8.72
C ARG A 226 10.59 19.95 8.46
N GLU A 227 11.04 21.04 9.05
CA GLU A 227 12.41 21.53 8.84
C GLU A 227 13.43 20.46 9.27
N GLY A 228 14.32 20.08 8.34
CA GLY A 228 15.31 19.02 8.50
C GLY A 228 14.76 17.59 8.53
N LYS A 229 13.45 17.40 8.31
CA LYS A 229 12.78 16.10 8.51
C LYS A 229 12.04 15.61 7.28
N VAL A 230 11.77 14.32 7.24
CA VAL A 230 10.90 13.66 6.26
C VAL A 230 9.52 13.49 6.86
N LEU A 231 8.51 14.01 6.16
CA LEU A 231 7.12 13.68 6.45
C LEU A 231 6.83 12.27 5.94
N VAL A 232 6.34 11.40 6.82
CA VAL A 232 5.70 10.14 6.42
C VAL A 232 4.21 10.43 6.20
N ASP A 233 3.82 10.78 4.97
CA ASP A 233 2.43 11.08 4.61
C ASP A 233 1.62 9.78 4.44
N TRP A 234 1.08 9.33 5.56
CA TRP A 234 0.13 8.21 5.66
C TRP A 234 -1.25 8.52 5.07
N SER A 235 -1.60 9.80 4.89
CA SER A 235 -2.95 10.22 4.51
C SER A 235 -3.31 9.84 3.08
N GLN A 236 -2.32 9.49 2.25
CA GLN A 236 -2.47 8.99 0.87
C GLN A 236 -3.29 7.68 0.78
N ASN A 237 -3.50 6.98 1.90
CA ASN A 237 -4.34 5.79 2.00
C ASN A 237 -5.84 6.11 2.15
N ASN A 238 -6.20 7.35 2.48
CA ASN A 238 -7.60 7.75 2.57
C ASN A 238 -8.30 7.61 1.21
N ALA A 239 -9.53 7.08 1.19
CA ALA A 239 -10.24 6.78 -0.05
C ALA A 239 -10.51 7.99 -0.97
N ALA A 240 -10.49 9.22 -0.43
CA ALA A 240 -10.67 10.44 -1.20
C ALA A 240 -9.37 10.97 -1.84
N LYS A 241 -8.21 10.42 -1.48
CA LYS A 241 -6.88 10.82 -1.96
C LYS A 241 -6.45 10.03 -3.18
N THR A 242 -5.48 10.58 -3.90
CA THR A 242 -4.85 9.96 -5.06
C THR A 242 -3.37 10.26 -5.02
N THR A 243 -2.57 9.27 -5.37
CA THR A 243 -1.10 9.35 -5.43
C THR A 243 -0.65 9.21 -6.87
N ILE A 244 0.52 9.75 -7.22
CA ILE A 244 1.10 9.55 -8.56
C ILE A 244 1.18 8.04 -8.86
N ALA A 245 0.75 7.64 -10.05
CA ALA A 245 0.88 6.27 -10.48
C ALA A 245 2.36 5.94 -10.74
N PRO A 246 2.84 4.74 -10.39
CA PRO A 246 4.13 4.25 -10.88
C PRO A 246 4.25 4.42 -12.39
N TYR A 247 5.45 4.76 -12.85
CA TYR A 247 5.82 5.11 -14.22
C TYR A 247 5.21 6.41 -14.78
N SER A 248 4.35 7.13 -14.05
CA SER A 248 3.84 8.42 -14.54
C SER A 248 4.93 9.50 -14.52
N LEU A 249 4.98 10.33 -15.56
CA LEU A 249 5.84 11.52 -15.60
C LEU A 249 5.42 12.54 -14.54
N ARG A 250 6.34 13.44 -14.19
CA ARG A 250 6.11 14.57 -13.28
C ARG A 250 6.12 15.88 -14.02
N GLY A 251 5.19 16.77 -13.70
CA GLY A 251 5.15 18.13 -14.25
C GLY A 251 6.13 19.06 -13.53
N ARG A 252 7.42 18.76 -13.67
CA ARG A 252 8.57 19.52 -13.17
C ARG A 252 9.35 20.10 -14.35
N LEU A 253 10.39 20.90 -14.09
CA LEU A 253 11.26 21.44 -15.16
C LEU A 253 11.93 20.35 -15.99
N ARG A 254 12.22 19.20 -15.35
CA ARG A 254 12.75 18.00 -16.00
C ARG A 254 11.68 16.90 -16.01
N PRO A 255 11.61 16.07 -17.06
CA PRO A 255 10.58 15.05 -17.22
C PRO A 255 10.84 13.78 -16.38
N PHE A 256 11.18 13.93 -15.10
CA PHE A 256 11.38 12.77 -14.24
C PHE A 256 10.08 11.96 -14.08
N ALA A 257 10.22 10.66 -13.86
CA ALA A 257 9.09 9.76 -13.63
C ALA A 257 9.03 9.26 -12.18
N ALA A 258 7.84 8.81 -11.79
CA ALA A 258 7.65 8.00 -10.59
C ALA A 258 8.21 6.59 -10.82
N ALA A 259 9.51 6.42 -10.63
CA ALA A 259 10.25 5.26 -11.11
C ALA A 259 10.46 4.20 -10.01
N PRO A 260 10.01 2.94 -10.22
CA PRO A 260 10.30 1.81 -9.33
C PRO A 260 11.79 1.53 -9.21
N ARG A 261 12.23 1.19 -8.00
CA ARG A 261 13.63 0.98 -7.63
C ARG A 261 13.83 -0.35 -6.91
N THR A 262 15.05 -0.85 -6.92
CA THR A 262 15.47 -1.91 -6.00
C THR A 262 15.93 -1.29 -4.68
N TRP A 263 15.93 -2.07 -3.60
CA TRP A 263 16.45 -1.60 -2.31
C TRP A 263 17.95 -1.29 -2.34
N GLU A 264 18.73 -2.02 -3.15
CA GLU A 264 20.15 -1.72 -3.38
C GLU A 264 20.34 -0.31 -3.95
N GLU A 265 19.50 0.09 -4.91
CA GLU A 265 19.54 1.43 -5.47
C GLU A 265 19.08 2.52 -4.50
N ILE A 266 18.14 2.21 -3.61
CA ILE A 266 17.73 3.15 -2.56
C ILE A 266 18.88 3.41 -1.59
N GLY A 267 19.70 2.39 -1.29
CA GLY A 267 20.89 2.53 -0.45
C GLY A 267 22.14 3.05 -1.15
N ALA A 268 22.09 3.27 -2.47
CA ALA A 268 23.27 3.66 -3.24
C ALA A 268 23.64 5.14 -3.03
N GLU A 269 24.94 5.42 -2.97
CA GLU A 269 25.45 6.79 -3.02
C GLU A 269 25.02 7.47 -4.33
N GLY A 270 24.51 8.70 -4.23
CA GLY A 270 24.06 9.46 -5.40
C GLY A 270 22.65 9.11 -5.90
N LEU A 271 21.81 8.48 -5.06
CA LEU A 271 20.39 8.28 -5.34
C LEU A 271 19.75 9.56 -5.90
N ARG A 272 19.14 9.44 -7.08
CA ARG A 272 18.45 10.52 -7.78
C ARG A 272 17.17 10.02 -8.45
N HIS A 273 16.31 10.96 -8.82
CA HIS A 273 15.19 10.70 -9.72
C HIS A 273 15.66 10.34 -11.13
N LEU A 274 14.83 9.57 -11.83
CA LEU A 274 15.18 9.01 -13.14
C LEU A 274 14.45 9.73 -14.27
N ALA A 275 15.20 10.01 -15.34
CA ALA A 275 14.69 10.53 -16.59
C ALA A 275 13.94 9.44 -17.40
N PRO A 276 13.08 9.82 -18.36
CA PRO A 276 12.27 8.88 -19.13
C PRO A 276 13.07 7.77 -19.80
N GLU A 277 14.22 8.11 -20.38
CA GLU A 277 15.08 7.19 -21.13
C GLU A 277 15.67 6.12 -20.21
N GLU A 278 16.10 6.53 -19.02
CA GLU A 278 16.64 5.64 -17.99
C GLU A 278 15.58 4.67 -17.48
N VAL A 279 14.33 5.14 -17.31
CA VAL A 279 13.21 4.29 -16.90
C VAL A 279 12.91 3.24 -17.96
N VAL A 280 12.91 3.62 -19.25
CA VAL A 280 12.66 2.70 -20.36
C VAL A 280 13.79 1.68 -20.51
N GLU A 281 15.05 2.11 -20.38
CA GLU A 281 16.22 1.22 -20.41
C GLU A 281 16.14 0.18 -19.29
N ARG A 282 15.89 0.62 -18.05
CA ARG A 282 15.75 -0.27 -16.90
C ARG A 282 14.58 -1.24 -17.03
N LEU A 283 13.45 -0.77 -17.55
CA LEU A 283 12.30 -1.64 -17.79
C LEU A 283 12.63 -2.74 -18.81
N ARG A 284 13.45 -2.43 -19.82
CA ARG A 284 13.92 -3.41 -20.82
C ARG A 284 14.88 -4.43 -20.21
N GLU A 285 15.76 -4.00 -19.30
CA GLU A 285 16.78 -4.84 -18.68
C GLU A 285 16.22 -5.73 -17.57
N SER A 286 15.40 -5.15 -16.69
CA SER A 286 15.00 -5.78 -15.41
C SER A 286 13.50 -6.10 -15.34
N GLY A 287 12.71 -5.70 -16.34
CA GLY A 287 11.25 -5.85 -16.30
C GLY A 287 10.58 -4.92 -15.28
N ASP A 288 9.30 -5.18 -14.99
CA ASP A 288 8.53 -4.40 -14.01
C ASP A 288 8.89 -4.82 -12.59
N LEU A 289 9.67 -3.99 -11.90
CA LEU A 289 10.05 -4.21 -10.49
C LEU A 289 8.84 -4.22 -9.53
N LEU A 290 7.71 -3.63 -9.93
CA LEU A 290 6.46 -3.67 -9.16
C LEU A 290 5.54 -4.82 -9.58
N ARG A 291 5.98 -5.74 -10.45
CA ARG A 291 5.16 -6.90 -10.82
C ARG A 291 4.67 -7.70 -9.60
N PRO A 292 5.47 -7.93 -8.55
CA PRO A 292 5.01 -8.63 -7.35
C PRO A 292 3.89 -7.91 -6.59
N LEU A 293 3.82 -6.57 -6.65
CA LEU A 293 2.71 -5.79 -6.07
C LEU A 293 1.36 -6.18 -6.69
N LEU A 294 1.37 -6.68 -7.93
CA LEU A 294 0.19 -7.12 -8.66
C LEU A 294 -0.14 -8.61 -8.44
N ALA A 295 0.76 -9.39 -7.81
CA ALA A 295 0.59 -10.83 -7.64
C ALA A 295 -0.35 -11.18 -6.46
N ALA A 296 -0.30 -10.41 -5.37
CA ALA A 296 -1.26 -10.54 -4.27
C ALA A 296 -2.72 -10.35 -4.73
N ARG A 297 -2.92 -9.49 -5.73
CA ARG A 297 -4.18 -9.31 -6.44
C ARG A 297 -4.63 -10.58 -7.18
N GLU A 298 -3.72 -11.32 -7.81
CA GLU A 298 -4.05 -12.52 -8.61
C GLU A 298 -4.35 -13.73 -7.71
N ALA A 299 -3.62 -13.88 -6.60
CA ALA A 299 -3.92 -14.90 -5.58
C ALA A 299 -5.33 -14.70 -4.96
N GLY A 300 -5.78 -13.46 -4.81
CA GLY A 300 -7.13 -13.14 -4.35
C GLY A 300 -8.24 -13.29 -5.41
N LEU A 301 -7.92 -13.55 -6.68
CA LEU A 301 -8.88 -13.58 -7.81
C LEU A 301 -9.17 -14.97 -8.38
N GLU A 302 -8.49 -16.03 -7.93
CA GLU A 302 -8.90 -17.40 -8.29
C GLU A 302 -10.32 -17.67 -7.72
N PRO A 303 -11.31 -17.99 -8.58
CA PRO A 303 -12.63 -18.36 -8.12
C PRO A 303 -12.55 -19.80 -7.60
N THR A 304 -12.32 -19.96 -6.30
CA THR A 304 -12.43 -21.29 -5.70
C THR A 304 -13.91 -21.74 -5.71
N PRO A 305 -14.18 -23.05 -5.80
CA PRO A 305 -15.54 -23.60 -5.69
C PRO A 305 -16.30 -23.10 -4.46
N GLU A 306 -15.61 -22.78 -3.35
CA GLU A 306 -16.24 -22.21 -2.15
C GLU A 306 -16.83 -20.80 -2.37
N ARG A 307 -16.20 -19.94 -3.19
CA ARG A 307 -16.75 -18.60 -3.49
C ARG A 307 -17.98 -18.65 -4.41
N LEU A 308 -18.14 -19.70 -5.21
CA LEU A 308 -19.35 -19.94 -5.99
C LEU A 308 -20.52 -20.43 -5.10
N ALA A 309 -20.23 -21.11 -3.99
CA ALA A 309 -21.23 -21.50 -3.01
C ALA A 309 -21.72 -20.32 -2.13
N GLY A 310 -20.90 -19.27 -1.98
CA GLY A 310 -21.19 -18.07 -1.16
C GLY A 310 -22.28 -17.12 -1.69
N PHE A 311 -22.87 -17.36 -2.86
CA PHE A 311 -24.02 -16.57 -3.35
C PHE A 311 -25.35 -16.97 -2.71
N ALA A 312 -25.34 -17.93 -1.78
CA ALA A 312 -26.54 -18.45 -1.13
C ALA A 312 -26.34 -18.66 0.39
N ALA A 313 -25.93 -17.65 1.14
CA ALA A 313 -26.24 -17.54 2.57
C ALA A 313 -25.86 -16.16 3.11
N THR A 314 -26.84 -15.44 3.65
CA THR A 314 -26.62 -14.32 4.57
C THR A 314 -26.74 -14.82 6.02
N ASP A 315 -25.94 -14.20 6.89
CA ASP A 315 -25.90 -14.22 8.36
C ASP A 315 -25.01 -15.24 9.10
N ALA A 316 -24.13 -14.65 9.93
CA ALA A 316 -23.62 -15.11 11.22
C ALA A 316 -22.97 -16.51 11.30
N SER A 317 -22.06 -16.83 10.39
CA SER A 317 -20.93 -17.75 10.66
C SER A 317 -19.82 -17.54 9.63
N ALA A 318 -19.31 -16.31 9.51
CA ALA A 318 -18.14 -16.08 8.67
C ALA A 318 -16.97 -16.89 9.25
N ASP A 319 -16.40 -17.76 8.44
CA ASP A 319 -15.28 -18.60 8.82
C ASP A 319 -14.04 -17.73 9.10
N ARG A 320 -13.84 -17.35 10.36
CA ARG A 320 -12.79 -16.41 10.81
C ARG A 320 -11.38 -16.91 10.48
N LEU A 321 -11.20 -18.23 10.35
CA LEU A 321 -9.92 -18.87 10.01
C LEU A 321 -9.66 -18.97 8.50
N ALA A 322 -10.55 -18.45 7.65
CA ALA A 322 -10.38 -18.52 6.19
C ALA A 322 -9.08 -17.87 5.70
N ALA A 323 -8.74 -16.69 6.22
CA ALA A 323 -7.50 -15.98 5.88
C ALA A 323 -6.28 -16.79 6.32
N TYR A 324 -6.28 -17.29 7.56
CA TYR A 324 -5.21 -18.13 8.11
C TYR A 324 -4.94 -19.36 7.24
N ARG A 325 -5.98 -20.15 6.92
CA ARG A 325 -5.82 -21.36 6.10
C ARG A 325 -5.35 -21.05 4.68
N SER A 326 -5.75 -19.93 4.09
CA SER A 326 -5.30 -19.56 2.73
C SER A 326 -3.80 -19.25 2.65
N MET A 327 -3.19 -18.88 3.77
CA MET A 327 -1.79 -18.49 3.85
C MET A 327 -0.87 -19.67 4.18
N ARG A 328 -1.41 -20.82 4.58
CA ARG A 328 -0.63 -22.00 5.03
C ARG A 328 -0.80 -23.18 4.09
N ASP A 329 0.30 -23.88 3.84
CA ASP A 329 0.29 -25.18 3.17
C ASP A 329 0.56 -26.26 4.23
N ALA A 330 -0.48 -27.01 4.60
CA ALA A 330 -0.41 -28.04 5.64
C ALA A 330 0.59 -29.18 5.32
N ALA A 331 1.04 -29.29 4.06
CA ALA A 331 2.09 -30.25 3.69
C ALA A 331 3.51 -29.71 3.96
N LYS A 332 3.66 -28.41 4.23
CA LYS A 332 4.96 -27.73 4.36
C LYS A 332 5.20 -27.09 5.71
N THR A 333 4.15 -26.63 6.39
CA THR A 333 4.29 -26.01 7.71
C THR A 333 3.96 -27.00 8.84
N PRO A 334 4.71 -26.97 9.97
CA PRO A 334 4.34 -27.70 11.18
C PRO A 334 3.21 -27.02 11.97
N GLU A 335 2.74 -25.84 11.53
CA GLU A 335 1.63 -25.12 12.16
C GLU A 335 0.29 -25.89 12.07
N PRO A 336 -0.61 -25.75 13.08
CA PRO A 336 -1.92 -26.39 13.04
C PRO A 336 -2.85 -25.74 12.00
N VAL A 337 -3.33 -26.53 11.03
CA VAL A 337 -4.28 -26.08 9.99
C VAL A 337 -5.58 -26.88 10.12
N PRO A 338 -6.57 -26.42 10.91
CA PRO A 338 -7.82 -27.15 11.08
C PRO A 338 -8.72 -27.08 9.85
N GLU A 339 -9.54 -28.10 9.63
CA GLU A 339 -10.57 -28.10 8.57
C GLU A 339 -11.69 -27.08 8.86
N PRO A 340 -12.33 -26.50 7.83
CA PRO A 340 -13.46 -25.60 8.01
C PRO A 340 -14.57 -26.21 8.88
N GLY A 341 -15.01 -25.46 9.90
CA GLY A 341 -16.08 -25.90 10.82
C GLY A 341 -15.61 -26.80 11.97
N ALA A 342 -14.30 -27.09 12.09
CA ALA A 342 -13.74 -27.67 13.31
C ALA A 342 -13.74 -26.62 14.43
N GLY A 343 -14.83 -26.57 15.21
CA GLY A 343 -14.89 -25.77 16.43
C GLY A 343 -14.18 -26.50 17.56
N ALA A 344 -13.08 -25.96 18.07
CA ALA A 344 -12.51 -26.39 19.34
C ALA A 344 -13.33 -25.79 20.49
N SER A 345 -13.69 -26.61 21.49
CA SER A 345 -14.33 -26.11 22.71
C SER A 345 -13.28 -25.60 23.68
N SER A 346 -13.40 -24.35 24.11
CA SER A 346 -12.45 -23.69 25.00
C SER A 346 -13.17 -22.83 26.04
N SER A 347 -12.44 -22.37 27.05
CA SER A 347 -12.99 -21.62 28.19
C SER A 347 -13.34 -20.17 27.88
N GLY A 348 -12.92 -19.63 26.73
CA GLY A 348 -13.21 -18.28 26.27
C GLY A 348 -12.30 -17.19 26.85
N ASP A 349 -11.27 -17.59 27.61
CA ASP A 349 -10.49 -16.67 28.46
C ASP A 349 -8.97 -16.92 28.42
N SER A 350 -8.47 -17.69 27.45
CA SER A 350 -7.03 -17.94 27.32
C SER A 350 -6.31 -16.86 26.53
N PHE A 351 -5.04 -16.62 26.86
CA PHE A 351 -4.15 -15.83 26.04
C PHE A 351 -2.82 -16.53 25.85
N VAL A 352 -2.14 -16.20 24.77
CA VAL A 352 -0.74 -16.56 24.54
C VAL A 352 0.01 -15.36 23.98
N ILE A 353 1.27 -15.23 24.36
CA ILE A 353 2.25 -14.31 23.78
C ILE A 353 3.42 -15.15 23.30
N GLN A 354 3.66 -15.17 22.00
CA GLN A 354 4.75 -15.95 21.40
C GLN A 354 5.87 -15.03 20.94
N GLU A 355 7.11 -15.36 21.28
CA GLU A 355 8.30 -14.81 20.63
C GLU A 355 8.42 -15.43 19.24
N HIS A 356 8.51 -14.59 18.22
CA HIS A 356 8.65 -15.01 16.84
C HIS A 356 9.93 -14.44 16.23
N HIS A 357 10.95 -15.29 16.14
CA HIS A 357 12.24 -15.03 15.51
C HIS A 357 12.16 -15.27 13.99
N ALA A 358 11.40 -14.42 13.30
CA ALA A 358 11.36 -14.37 11.84
C ALA A 358 12.61 -13.64 11.30
N ARG A 359 12.49 -12.88 10.19
CA ARG A 359 13.57 -11.97 9.74
C ARG A 359 14.00 -11.01 10.85
N ARG A 360 13.07 -10.63 11.73
CA ARG A 360 13.27 -9.85 12.95
C ARG A 360 12.41 -10.44 14.07
N LEU A 361 12.90 -10.30 15.31
CA LEU A 361 12.14 -10.67 16.50
C LEU A 361 10.91 -9.77 16.63
N HIS A 362 9.74 -10.37 16.80
CA HIS A 362 8.51 -9.71 17.22
C HIS A 362 7.75 -10.64 18.18
N TYR A 363 6.70 -10.13 18.81
CA TYR A 363 5.89 -10.87 19.75
C TYR A 363 4.45 -10.94 19.24
N ASP A 364 3.93 -12.14 19.05
CA ASP A 364 2.54 -12.35 18.69
C ASP A 364 1.68 -12.39 19.95
N PHE A 365 0.94 -11.31 20.20
CA PHE A 365 0.01 -11.18 21.31
C PHE A 365 -1.36 -11.69 20.88
N ARG A 366 -1.92 -12.68 21.57
CA ARG A 366 -3.14 -13.35 21.13
C ARG A 366 -4.13 -13.52 22.27
N LEU A 367 -5.38 -13.15 22.03
CA LEU A 367 -6.49 -13.34 22.97
C LEU A 367 -7.51 -14.29 22.34
N GLU A 368 -7.95 -15.28 23.10
CA GLU A 368 -9.07 -16.11 22.71
C GLU A 368 -10.37 -15.28 22.68
N HIS A 369 -11.04 -15.25 21.53
CA HIS A 369 -12.34 -14.61 21.37
C HIS A 369 -13.14 -15.25 20.24
N ASP A 370 -14.43 -15.50 20.46
CA ASP A 370 -15.34 -16.10 19.47
C ASP A 370 -14.81 -17.39 18.81
N GLY A 371 -14.11 -18.23 19.57
CA GLY A 371 -13.61 -19.53 19.11
C GLY A 371 -12.33 -19.48 18.27
N VAL A 372 -11.64 -18.34 18.23
CA VAL A 372 -10.33 -18.16 17.58
C VAL A 372 -9.37 -17.38 18.48
N LEU A 373 -8.10 -17.35 18.12
CA LEU A 373 -7.09 -16.46 18.69
C LEU A 373 -7.04 -15.18 17.86
N VAL A 374 -7.66 -14.12 18.35
CA VAL A 374 -7.51 -12.78 17.76
C VAL A 374 -6.12 -12.28 18.10
N SER A 375 -5.39 -11.84 17.07
CA SER A 375 -3.94 -11.80 17.12
C SER A 375 -3.39 -10.45 16.70
N TRP A 376 -2.33 -10.02 17.38
CA TRP A 376 -1.59 -8.80 17.08
C TRP A 376 -0.09 -9.06 17.09
N ALA A 377 0.60 -8.62 16.05
CA ALA A 377 2.06 -8.56 16.04
C ALA A 377 2.53 -7.31 16.79
N VAL A 378 3.42 -7.50 17.77
CA VAL A 378 3.99 -6.45 18.63
C VAL A 378 5.52 -6.46 18.48
N PRO A 379 6.11 -5.67 17.57
CA PRO A 379 7.53 -5.77 17.22
C PRO A 379 8.50 -5.59 18.38
N LYS A 380 8.13 -4.78 19.39
CA LYS A 380 8.97 -4.49 20.57
C LYS A 380 8.50 -5.20 21.84
N GLY A 381 7.63 -6.20 21.70
CA GLY A 381 7.01 -6.90 22.82
C GLY A 381 5.92 -6.08 23.52
N PRO A 382 5.05 -6.75 24.29
CA PRO A 382 4.06 -6.06 25.10
C PRO A 382 4.77 -5.16 26.13
N PRO A 383 4.29 -3.92 26.37
CA PRO A 383 4.92 -3.05 27.35
C PRO A 383 4.85 -3.65 28.75
N LEU A 384 5.96 -3.56 29.47
CA LEU A 384 6.04 -3.86 30.90
C LEU A 384 5.87 -2.60 31.75
N GLU A 385 5.94 -2.73 33.07
CA GLU A 385 5.73 -1.59 33.98
C GLU A 385 6.79 -0.49 33.73
N GLY A 386 6.32 0.71 33.37
CA GLY A 386 7.17 1.86 33.04
C GLY A 386 7.54 2.01 31.56
N ASP A 387 7.18 1.04 30.71
CA ASP A 387 7.43 1.13 29.27
C ASP A 387 6.49 2.12 28.55
N PRO A 388 6.94 2.73 27.43
CA PRO A 388 6.06 3.49 26.56
C PRO A 388 5.06 2.58 25.83
N ASN A 389 3.97 3.16 25.36
CA ASN A 389 3.01 2.47 24.49
C ASN A 389 3.71 1.86 23.27
N ARG A 390 3.29 0.65 22.88
CA ARG A 390 3.85 -0.12 21.77
C ARG A 390 2.85 -0.20 20.63
N LEU A 391 3.36 -0.27 19.40
CA LEU A 391 2.55 -0.59 18.22
C LEU A 391 2.13 -2.06 18.32
N ALA A 392 0.83 -2.31 18.22
CA ALA A 392 0.25 -3.64 18.07
C ALA A 392 -0.57 -3.65 16.77
N VAL A 393 -0.19 -4.52 15.83
CA VAL A 393 -0.82 -4.58 14.51
C VAL A 393 -1.65 -5.84 14.45
N GLN A 394 -2.95 -5.70 14.23
CA GLN A 394 -3.83 -6.87 14.10
C GLN A 394 -3.42 -7.70 12.88
N THR A 395 -3.28 -9.01 13.07
CA THR A 395 -2.98 -10.00 12.03
C THR A 395 -4.20 -10.88 11.79
N GLU A 396 -4.10 -11.88 10.91
CA GLU A 396 -5.16 -12.87 10.77
C GLU A 396 -5.47 -13.59 12.10
N ASP A 397 -6.72 -14.01 12.29
CA ASP A 397 -7.12 -14.83 13.43
C ASP A 397 -6.47 -16.22 13.33
N HIS A 398 -6.00 -16.76 14.45
CA HIS A 398 -5.33 -18.06 14.49
C HIS A 398 -6.22 -19.13 15.14
N PRO A 399 -6.04 -20.41 14.79
CA PRO A 399 -6.79 -21.49 15.42
C PRO A 399 -6.40 -21.65 16.90
N LEU A 400 -7.31 -22.12 17.74
CA LEU A 400 -7.05 -22.26 19.18
C LEU A 400 -5.91 -23.24 19.47
N GLU A 401 -5.73 -24.26 18.63
CA GLU A 401 -4.61 -25.20 18.72
C GLU A 401 -3.24 -24.50 18.61
N TYR A 402 -3.20 -23.34 17.93
CA TYR A 402 -2.00 -22.53 17.78
C TYR A 402 -1.49 -21.96 19.12
N ALA A 403 -2.35 -21.86 20.14
CA ALA A 403 -1.97 -21.34 21.45
C ALA A 403 -0.82 -22.13 22.09
N THR A 404 -0.72 -23.43 21.77
CA THR A 404 0.30 -24.34 22.33
C THR A 404 1.45 -24.61 21.36
N PHE A 405 1.48 -23.93 20.21
CA PHE A 405 2.49 -24.18 19.19
C PHE A 405 3.84 -23.53 19.57
N GLU A 406 4.88 -24.35 19.54
CA GLU A 406 6.29 -23.94 19.54
C GLU A 406 7.02 -24.74 18.46
N GLY A 407 7.91 -24.10 17.70
CA GLY A 407 8.61 -24.78 16.63
C GLY A 407 9.27 -23.84 15.63
N THR A 408 9.83 -24.42 14.57
CA THR A 408 10.45 -23.67 13.48
C THR A 408 9.58 -23.77 12.24
N ILE A 409 9.07 -22.63 11.77
CA ILE A 409 8.36 -22.52 10.50
C ILE A 409 9.42 -22.43 9.39
N PRO A 410 9.38 -23.29 8.34
CA PRO A 410 10.41 -23.34 7.31
C PRO A 410 10.63 -22.00 6.60
N ALA A 411 11.90 -21.74 6.24
CA ALA A 411 12.25 -20.54 5.48
C ALA A 411 11.55 -20.54 4.10
N GLY A 412 10.88 -19.43 3.77
CA GLY A 412 10.12 -19.28 2.52
C GLY A 412 8.61 -19.50 2.68
N GLU A 413 8.17 -20.10 3.78
CA GLU A 413 6.76 -20.14 4.18
C GLU A 413 6.36 -18.82 4.86
N TYR A 414 5.06 -18.51 4.86
CA TYR A 414 4.53 -17.32 5.52
C TYR A 414 4.79 -17.41 7.03
N GLY A 415 5.40 -16.37 7.61
CA GLY A 415 5.83 -16.42 9.02
C GLY A 415 7.06 -17.32 9.26
N GLY A 416 7.90 -17.59 8.26
CA GLY A 416 9.12 -18.39 8.46
C GLY A 416 10.03 -17.83 9.57
N GLY A 417 10.34 -18.67 10.55
CA GLY A 417 11.02 -18.26 11.78
C GLY A 417 10.88 -19.28 12.92
N GLU A 418 11.61 -19.04 14.01
CA GLU A 418 11.43 -19.82 15.25
C GLU A 418 10.35 -19.16 16.12
N VAL A 419 9.37 -19.94 16.56
CA VAL A 419 8.27 -19.53 17.43
C VAL A 419 8.41 -20.21 18.79
N ARG A 420 8.40 -19.43 19.87
CA ARG A 420 8.46 -19.90 21.27
C ARG A 420 7.41 -19.19 22.11
N ILE A 421 6.86 -19.84 23.12
CA ILE A 421 5.89 -19.23 24.03
C ILE A 421 6.65 -18.38 25.05
N TRP A 422 6.46 -17.08 24.99
CA TRP A 422 7.03 -16.11 25.92
C TRP A 422 6.21 -16.02 27.20
N ASP A 423 4.88 -16.00 27.07
CA ASP A 423 3.96 -16.15 28.19
C ASP A 423 2.61 -16.70 27.73
N GLU A 424 1.88 -17.32 28.63
CA GLU A 424 0.53 -17.84 28.40
C GLU A 424 -0.25 -17.82 29.72
N GLY A 425 -1.57 -17.82 29.64
CA GLY A 425 -2.39 -17.86 30.84
C GLY A 425 -3.83 -17.50 30.55
N THR A 426 -4.48 -16.85 31.52
CA THR A 426 -5.86 -16.40 31.37
C THR A 426 -5.97 -14.89 31.38
N PHE A 427 -7.03 -14.37 30.79
CA PHE A 427 -7.35 -12.96 30.82
C PHE A 427 -8.78 -12.71 31.30
N ALA A 428 -8.97 -11.63 32.05
CA ALA A 428 -10.28 -11.09 32.37
C ALA A 428 -10.61 -9.98 31.37
N LEU A 429 -11.64 -10.20 30.54
CA LEU A 429 -12.09 -9.20 29.58
C LEU A 429 -12.83 -8.06 30.29
N GLU A 430 -12.34 -6.83 30.16
CA GLU A 430 -13.06 -5.63 30.63
C GLU A 430 -13.95 -5.05 29.52
N LYS A 431 -13.44 -5.03 28.28
CA LYS A 431 -14.12 -4.41 27.14
C LYS A 431 -13.65 -5.00 25.82
N TRP A 432 -14.58 -5.34 24.95
CA TRP A 432 -14.29 -5.72 23.57
C TRP A 432 -15.19 -4.92 22.63
N ARG A 433 -14.58 -4.09 21.79
CA ARG A 433 -15.23 -3.40 20.68
C ARG A 433 -14.39 -3.61 19.44
N GLU A 434 -14.83 -4.57 18.64
CA GLU A 434 -14.21 -4.90 17.35
C GLU A 434 -14.03 -3.61 16.51
N GLY A 435 -12.84 -3.39 15.95
CA GLY A 435 -12.54 -2.18 15.17
C GLY A 435 -12.11 -0.95 16.00
N GLU A 436 -12.31 -0.96 17.33
CA GLU A 436 -12.16 0.23 18.17
C GLU A 436 -11.19 0.04 19.34
N GLU A 437 -11.47 -0.88 20.26
CA GLU A 437 -10.65 -1.09 21.45
C GLU A 437 -10.91 -2.45 22.11
N VAL A 438 -9.84 -3.06 22.61
CA VAL A 438 -9.88 -4.26 23.44
C VAL A 438 -9.13 -3.98 24.74
N ILE A 439 -9.79 -4.21 25.87
CA ILE A 439 -9.24 -3.99 27.20
C ILE A 439 -9.37 -5.28 28.00
N ALA A 440 -8.23 -5.81 28.44
CA ALA A 440 -8.16 -7.06 29.18
C ALA A 440 -7.09 -6.99 30.28
N VAL A 441 -7.32 -7.73 31.36
CA VAL A 441 -6.33 -7.95 32.43
C VAL A 441 -5.79 -9.36 32.29
N LEU A 442 -4.53 -9.50 31.92
CA LEU A 442 -3.86 -10.77 31.68
C LEU A 442 -3.14 -11.24 32.93
N THR A 443 -3.22 -12.53 33.24
CA THR A 443 -2.48 -13.20 34.31
C THR A 443 -1.68 -14.35 33.71
N GLY A 444 -0.39 -14.12 33.47
CA GLY A 444 0.52 -15.10 32.87
C GLY A 444 1.11 -16.09 33.87
N ARG A 445 2.07 -16.90 33.41
CA ARG A 445 2.80 -17.84 34.26
C ARG A 445 3.72 -17.09 35.24
N PRO A 446 3.98 -17.62 36.45
CA PRO A 446 4.94 -17.02 37.39
C PRO A 446 6.35 -16.82 36.84
N ASP A 447 6.79 -17.70 35.94
CA ASP A 447 8.07 -17.68 35.24
C ASP A 447 7.95 -17.18 33.78
N GLY A 448 6.76 -16.75 33.36
CA GLY A 448 6.49 -16.19 32.05
C GLY A 448 6.87 -14.71 31.93
N GLY A 449 6.83 -14.18 30.72
CA GLY A 449 7.23 -12.81 30.40
C GLY A 449 6.54 -11.69 31.19
N LEU A 450 5.31 -11.91 31.67
CA LEU A 450 4.58 -10.96 32.51
C LEU A 450 4.92 -11.08 34.01
N GLY A 451 5.56 -12.19 34.42
CA GLY A 451 6.01 -12.46 35.78
C GLY A 451 4.92 -12.90 36.76
N GLY A 452 3.81 -13.46 36.26
CA GLY A 452 2.69 -13.97 37.08
C GLY A 452 1.77 -12.92 37.71
N GLU A 453 2.12 -11.64 37.64
CA GLU A 453 1.30 -10.55 38.18
C GLU A 453 0.24 -10.10 37.16
N PRO A 454 -1.01 -9.84 37.57
CA PRO A 454 -2.06 -9.34 36.67
C PRO A 454 -1.68 -8.00 36.03
N ARG A 455 -1.71 -7.92 34.70
CA ARG A 455 -1.38 -6.72 33.92
C ARG A 455 -2.52 -6.32 33.02
N ARG A 456 -2.89 -5.04 33.08
CA ARG A 456 -3.97 -4.48 32.25
C ARG A 456 -3.42 -3.95 30.93
N TYR A 457 -3.92 -4.49 29.82
CA TYR A 457 -3.62 -4.03 28.47
C TYR A 457 -4.85 -3.38 27.85
N ALA A 458 -4.61 -2.28 27.11
CA ALA A 458 -5.60 -1.63 26.28
C ALA A 458 -5.04 -1.53 24.86
N LEU A 459 -5.57 -2.37 23.97
CA LEU A 459 -5.31 -2.33 22.54
C LEU A 459 -6.31 -1.33 21.94
N LEU A 460 -5.82 -0.35 21.19
CA LEU A 460 -6.64 0.74 20.64
C LEU A 460 -6.56 0.69 19.12
N HIS A 461 -7.68 1.03 18.46
CA HIS A 461 -7.85 0.95 17.00
C HIS A 461 -7.64 -0.47 16.45
N THR A 462 -8.11 -1.47 17.20
CA THR A 462 -7.95 -2.90 16.92
C THR A 462 -8.83 -3.38 15.80
#